data_AF-A0A7S4W6D6-F1
#
_entry.id   AF-A0A7S4W6D6-F1
#
_cell.length_a   1.000
_cell.length_b   1.000
_cell.length_c   1.000
_cell.angle_alpha   90.00
_cell.angle_beta   90.00
_cell.angle_gamma   90.00
#
_symmetry.space_group_name_H-M   'P 1'
#
loop_
_entity.id
_entity.type
_entity.pdbx_description
1 polymer ?
#
loop_
_entity_poly.entity_id
_entity_poly.type
_entity_poly.pdbx_seq_one_letter_code
_entity_poly.pdbx_strand_id
1 'polypeptide(L)'
;TEPALEVPLAAARCTLLEVRGQEPSDRLLRAQELEDRLGKEVARHFLSGNRDALACTLESAALAFLKDGASEKALELASSAVAHFRQLGALKRVGVVLDIIANAHLEILRGLEGAGGGR
;
A
#
# COMPACT_ATOMS: atom_id res chain seq x y z
N THR A 1 34.35 14.11 1.81
CA THR A 1 34.07 14.30 0.38
C THR A 1 32.86 13.48 0.05
N GLU A 2 31.69 14.12 0.06
CA GLU A 2 30.47 13.59 -0.56
C GLU A 2 30.67 13.44 -2.07
N PRO A 3 29.85 12.59 -2.71
CA PRO A 3 28.92 13.20 -3.65
C PRO A 3 27.49 12.63 -3.61
N ALA A 4 26.55 13.58 -3.62
CA ALA A 4 25.36 13.64 -4.46
C ALA A 4 24.37 12.45 -4.46
N LEU A 5 23.32 12.64 -3.66
CA LEU A 5 21.93 12.37 -4.02
C LEU A 5 21.62 12.78 -5.47
N GLU A 6 20.91 11.93 -6.21
CA GLU A 6 19.66 12.27 -6.93
C GLU A 6 19.16 11.04 -7.68
N VAL A 7 18.43 10.18 -6.98
CA VAL A 7 17.38 9.38 -7.64
C VAL A 7 16.07 10.05 -7.26
N PRO A 8 15.32 10.64 -8.21
CA PRO A 8 14.12 11.37 -7.88
C PRO A 8 13.08 10.37 -7.36
N LEU A 9 12.88 10.38 -6.05
CA LEU A 9 11.79 9.69 -5.33
C LEU A 9 10.40 10.12 -5.85
N ALA A 10 10.34 11.18 -6.67
CA ALA A 10 9.16 11.64 -7.41
C ALA A 10 8.87 10.84 -8.69
N ALA A 11 9.84 10.11 -9.27
CA ALA A 11 9.63 9.35 -10.51
C ALA A 11 8.98 7.98 -10.28
N ALA A 12 9.07 7.43 -9.07
CA ALA A 12 8.38 6.19 -8.70
C ALA A 12 6.87 6.38 -8.46
N ARG A 13 6.36 7.63 -8.49
CA ARG A 13 4.95 7.97 -8.23
C ARG A 13 4.01 7.85 -9.44
N CYS A 14 4.48 7.51 -10.64
CA CYS A 14 3.64 7.66 -11.86
C CYS A 14 3.50 6.43 -12.79
N THR A 15 4.09 5.27 -12.51
CA THR A 15 4.05 4.12 -13.46
C THR A 15 3.27 2.90 -12.98
N LEU A 16 2.18 3.10 -12.23
CA LEU A 16 1.30 1.99 -11.82
C LEU A 16 -0.19 2.32 -12.06
N LEU A 17 -0.45 2.74 -13.30
CA LEU A 17 -1.75 2.78 -13.94
C LEU A 17 -1.70 1.87 -15.16
N GLU A 18 -2.83 1.22 -15.40
CA GLU A 18 -3.07 0.19 -16.42
C GLU A 18 -2.57 -1.19 -16.01
N VAL A 19 -3.47 -2.03 -15.50
CA VAL A 19 -4.03 -3.15 -16.29
C VAL A 19 -5.42 -3.50 -15.74
N ARG A 20 -6.47 -3.21 -16.53
CA ARG A 20 -7.80 -3.81 -16.37
C ARG A 20 -7.84 -5.05 -17.26
N GLY A 21 -7.87 -6.24 -16.66
CA GLY A 21 -8.04 -7.52 -17.35
C GLY A 21 -6.87 -8.47 -17.19
N GLN A 22 -6.62 -8.95 -15.97
CA GLN A 22 -5.46 -9.82 -15.69
C GLN A 22 -5.90 -11.11 -14.99
N GLU A 23 -5.37 -12.24 -15.47
CA GLU A 23 -5.68 -13.61 -15.05
C GLU A 23 -5.39 -13.82 -13.55
N PRO A 24 -6.16 -14.67 -12.84
CA PRO A 24 -6.00 -14.88 -11.40
C PRO A 24 -4.61 -15.40 -11.00
N SER A 25 -3.93 -16.15 -11.88
CA SER A 25 -2.57 -16.65 -11.66
C SER A 25 -1.52 -15.53 -11.67
N ASP A 26 -1.67 -14.55 -12.56
CA ASP A 26 -0.75 -13.40 -12.64
C ASP A 26 -0.92 -12.45 -11.45
N ARG A 27 -2.13 -12.36 -10.90
CA ARG A 27 -2.41 -11.54 -9.69
C ARG A 27 -1.76 -12.14 -8.45
N LEU A 28 -1.86 -13.45 -8.27
CA LEU A 28 -1.21 -14.15 -7.15
C LEU A 28 0.31 -14.04 -7.21
N LEU A 29 0.89 -14.21 -8.40
CA LEU A 29 2.33 -14.06 -8.59
C LEU A 29 2.81 -12.64 -8.27
N ARG A 30 2.09 -11.61 -8.74
CA ARG A 30 2.40 -10.22 -8.43
C ARG A 30 2.22 -9.87 -6.95
N ALA A 31 1.18 -10.40 -6.30
CA ALA A 31 0.99 -10.23 -4.86
C ALA A 31 2.17 -10.82 -4.08
N GLN A 32 2.61 -12.03 -4.44
CA GLN A 32 3.77 -12.69 -3.83
C GLN A 32 5.06 -11.87 -4.03
N GLU A 33 5.32 -11.41 -5.26
CA GLU A 33 6.50 -10.57 -5.57
C GLU A 33 6.45 -9.22 -4.84
N LEU A 34 5.27 -8.63 -4.72
CA LEU A 34 5.06 -7.40 -3.95
C LEU A 34 5.36 -7.64 -2.48
N GLU A 35 4.88 -8.73 -1.88
CA GLU A 35 5.16 -9.09 -0.49
C GLU A 35 6.65 -9.28 -0.22
N ASP A 36 7.36 -10.00 -1.10
CA ASP A 36 8.80 -10.21 -0.97
C ASP A 36 9.58 -8.90 -1.09
N ARG A 37 9.14 -7.99 -1.97
CA ARG A 37 9.73 -6.66 -2.11
C ARG A 37 9.45 -5.79 -0.88
N LEU A 38 8.21 -5.79 -0.39
CA LEU A 38 7.80 -5.05 0.78
C LEU A 38 8.54 -5.52 2.03
N GLY A 39 8.69 -6.84 2.22
CA GLY A 39 9.46 -7.40 3.33
C GLY A 39 10.90 -6.90 3.34
N LYS A 40 11.56 -6.86 2.17
CA LYS A 40 12.93 -6.35 2.02
C LYS A 40 13.03 -4.84 2.29
N GLU A 41 12.08 -4.05 1.79
CA GLU A 41 12.07 -2.59 2.00
C GLU A 41 11.74 -2.22 3.45
N VAL A 42 10.76 -2.87 4.07
CA VAL A 42 10.41 -2.70 5.48
C VAL A 42 11.60 -3.04 6.37
N ALA A 43 12.26 -4.18 6.13
CA ALA A 43 13.46 -4.57 6.88
C ALA A 43 14.59 -3.54 6.73
N ARG A 44 14.80 -3.02 5.50
CA ARG A 44 15.81 -1.99 5.25
C ARG A 44 15.51 -0.70 6.01
N HIS A 45 14.26 -0.21 5.97
CA HIS A 45 13.87 1.02 6.65
C HIS A 45 13.84 0.89 8.17
N PHE A 46 13.48 -0.31 8.66
CA PHE A 46 13.57 -0.63 10.08
C PHE A 46 15.02 -0.59 10.57
N LEU A 47 15.95 -1.21 9.83
CA LEU A 47 17.38 -1.20 10.16
C LEU A 47 18.02 0.19 10.02
N SER A 48 17.55 1.01 9.07
CA SER A 48 18.07 2.36 8.86
C SER A 48 17.41 3.42 9.75
N GLY A 49 16.42 3.05 10.57
CA GLY A 49 15.65 3.97 11.41
C GLY A 49 14.80 4.99 10.63
N ASN A 50 14.62 4.83 9.32
CA ASN A 50 13.90 5.79 8.49
C ASN A 50 12.40 5.49 8.51
N ARG A 51 11.73 5.99 9.55
CA ARG A 51 10.30 5.79 9.79
C ARG A 51 9.40 6.43 8.73
N ASP A 52 9.84 7.50 8.08
CA ASP A 52 9.07 8.18 7.03
C ASP A 52 9.02 7.34 5.76
N ALA A 53 10.17 6.80 5.34
CA ALA A 53 10.24 5.90 4.20
C ALA A 53 9.46 4.60 4.45
N LEU A 54 9.54 4.04 5.66
CA LEU A 54 8.73 2.89 6.07
C LEU A 54 7.22 3.17 5.92
N ALA A 55 6.74 4.30 6.43
CA ALA A 55 5.33 4.68 6.35
C ALA A 55 4.87 4.88 4.90
N CYS A 56 5.70 5.47 4.05
CA CYS A 56 5.41 5.66 2.63
C CYS A 56 5.36 4.33 1.85
N THR A 57 6.25 3.39 2.17
CA THR A 57 6.22 2.04 1.59
C THR A 57 4.94 1.32 1.97
N LEU A 58 4.53 1.38 3.24
CA LEU A 58 3.29 0.77 3.72
C LEU A 58 2.04 1.39 3.08
N GLU A 59 1.99 2.71 2.91
CA GLU A 59 0.91 3.39 2.18
C GLU A 59 0.83 2.92 0.72
N SER A 60 1.97 2.87 0.03
CA SER A 60 2.04 2.49 -1.38
C SER A 60 1.62 1.03 -1.57
N ALA A 61 2.02 0.17 -0.64
CA ALA A 61 1.60 -1.23 -0.57
C ALA A 61 0.10 -1.37 -0.39
N ALA A 62 -0.46 -0.66 0.59
CA ALA A 62 -1.90 -0.70 0.87
C ALA A 62 -2.72 -0.29 -0.36
N LEU A 63 -2.28 0.75 -1.08
CA LEU A 63 -2.93 1.18 -2.32
C LEU A 63 -2.85 0.12 -3.43
N ALA A 64 -1.72 -0.59 -3.56
CA ALA A 64 -1.57 -1.67 -4.53
C ALA A 64 -2.51 -2.84 -4.23
N PHE A 65 -2.53 -3.32 -2.97
CA PHE A 65 -3.45 -4.40 -2.57
C PHE A 65 -4.92 -4.00 -2.71
N LEU A 66 -5.27 -2.74 -2.45
CA LEU A 66 -6.62 -2.24 -2.68
C LEU A 66 -6.99 -2.31 -4.17
N LYS A 67 -6.10 -1.88 -5.07
CA LYS A 67 -6.33 -1.99 -6.52
C LYS A 67 -6.48 -3.43 -7.00
N ASP A 68 -5.79 -4.36 -6.35
CA ASP A 68 -5.85 -5.79 -6.67
C ASP A 68 -7.07 -6.50 -6.04
N GLY A 69 -7.87 -5.78 -5.24
CA GLY A 69 -9.07 -6.31 -4.56
C GLY A 69 -8.76 -7.12 -3.30
N ALA A 70 -7.51 -7.10 -2.82
CA ALA A 70 -7.09 -7.69 -1.56
C ALA A 70 -7.33 -6.71 -0.40
N SER A 71 -8.58 -6.30 -0.23
CA SER A 71 -8.99 -5.17 0.62
C SER A 71 -8.66 -5.41 2.11
N GLU A 72 -8.67 -6.66 2.59
CA GLU A 72 -8.26 -7.01 3.96
C GLU A 72 -6.77 -6.72 4.20
N LYS A 73 -5.91 -7.13 3.27
CA LYS A 73 -4.46 -6.89 3.35
C LYS A 73 -4.11 -5.42 3.17
N ALA A 74 -4.84 -4.72 2.30
CA ALA A 74 -4.73 -3.27 2.17
C ALA A 74 -5.02 -2.56 3.50
N LEU A 75 -6.02 -3.04 4.24
CA LEU A 75 -6.42 -2.46 5.52
C LEU A 75 -5.37 -2.66 6.62
N GLU A 76 -4.75 -3.84 6.69
CA GLU A 76 -3.65 -4.12 7.63
C GLU A 76 -2.47 -3.18 7.39
N LEU A 77 -2.03 -3.06 6.13
CA LEU A 77 -0.90 -2.23 5.74
C LEU A 77 -1.19 -0.74 5.94
N ALA A 78 -2.38 -0.28 5.58
CA ALA A 78 -2.79 1.10 5.80
C ALA A 78 -2.86 1.43 7.30
N SER A 79 -3.37 0.52 8.12
CA SER A 79 -3.43 0.72 9.58
C SER A 79 -2.03 0.88 10.19
N SER A 80 -1.08 0.06 9.72
CA SER A 80 0.33 0.19 10.12
C SER A 80 0.93 1.53 9.66
N ALA A 81 0.66 1.97 8.43
CA ALA A 81 1.09 3.27 7.92
C ALA A 81 0.54 4.44 8.74
N VAL A 82 -0.74 4.39 9.17
CA VAL A 82 -1.34 5.42 10.05
C VAL A 82 -0.56 5.55 11.35
N ALA A 83 -0.21 4.42 12.00
CA ALA A 83 0.53 4.44 13.25
C ALA A 83 1.88 5.16 13.09
N HIS A 84 2.61 4.89 12.00
CA HIS A 84 3.88 5.55 11.72
C HIS A 84 3.72 7.03 11.37
N PHE A 85 2.79 7.40 10.49
CA PHE A 85 2.57 8.81 10.15
C PHE A 85 2.09 9.65 11.33
N ARG A 86 1.32 9.08 12.26
CA ARG A 86 0.95 9.75 13.51
C ARG A 86 2.17 10.03 14.40
N GLN A 87 3.07 9.06 14.54
CA GLN A 87 4.32 9.25 15.29
C GLN A 87 5.22 10.32 14.67
N LEU A 88 5.16 10.50 13.34
CA LEU A 88 5.91 11.51 12.60
C LEU A 88 5.23 12.89 12.55
N GLY A 89 3.99 13.03 13.06
CA GLY A 89 3.20 14.24 12.93
C GLY A 89 2.74 14.57 11.50
N ALA A 90 2.79 13.60 10.59
CA ALA A 90 2.47 13.77 9.17
C ALA A 90 0.95 13.70 8.90
N LEU A 91 0.17 14.63 9.46
CA LEU A 91 -1.29 14.62 9.45
C LEU A 91 -1.90 14.59 8.03
N LYS A 92 -1.28 15.25 7.06
CA LYS A 92 -1.72 15.21 5.65
C LYS A 92 -1.65 13.80 5.08
N ARG A 93 -0.59 13.05 5.42
CA ARG A 93 -0.41 11.66 4.97
C ARG A 93 -1.38 10.73 5.70
N VAL A 94 -1.64 10.97 6.98
CA VAL A 94 -2.70 10.26 7.72
C VAL A 94 -4.05 10.36 7.00
N GLY A 95 -4.43 11.55 6.49
CA GLY A 95 -5.66 11.71 5.70
C GLY A 95 -5.70 10.80 4.47
N VAL A 96 -4.63 10.78 3.67
CA VAL A 96 -4.52 9.92 2.48
C VAL A 96 -4.66 8.44 2.85
N VAL A 97 -4.01 8.01 3.92
CA VAL A 97 -4.08 6.61 4.36
C VAL A 97 -5.47 6.24 4.89
N LEU A 98 -6.16 7.18 5.55
CA LEU A 98 -7.54 6.97 5.99
C LEU A 98 -8.50 6.83 4.79
N ASP A 99 -8.27 7.54 3.68
CA ASP A 99 -9.03 7.34 2.44
C ASP A 99 -8.82 5.93 1.88
N ILE A 100 -7.61 5.38 1.96
CA ILE A 100 -7.33 3.99 1.57
C ILE A 100 -8.10 3.01 2.46
N ILE A 101 -8.11 3.23 3.78
CA ILE A 101 -8.87 2.39 4.73
C ILE A 101 -10.37 2.46 4.45
N ALA A 102 -10.90 3.66 4.20
CA ALA A 102 -12.30 3.86 3.87
C ALA A 102 -12.68 3.10 2.60
N ASN A 103 -11.87 3.20 1.54
CA ASN A 103 -12.09 2.45 0.31
C ASN A 103 -11.99 0.94 0.52
N ALA A 104 -11.02 0.46 1.31
CA ALA A 104 -10.91 -0.96 1.65
C ALA A 104 -12.16 -1.48 2.35
N HIS A 105 -12.69 -0.73 3.32
CA HIS A 105 -13.96 -1.08 3.97
C HIS A 105 -15.15 -1.09 3.00
N LEU A 106 -15.22 -0.12 2.09
CA LEU A 106 -16.28 -0.08 1.08
C LEU A 106 -16.22 -1.29 0.14
N GLU A 107 -15.03 -1.74 -0.26
CA GLU A 107 -14.87 -2.94 -1.08
C GLU A 107 -15.27 -4.22 -0.34
N ILE A 108 -14.86 -4.36 0.93
CA ILE A 108 -15.27 -5.49 1.78
C ILE A 108 -16.80 -5.53 1.90
N LEU A 109 -17.43 -4.40 2.21
CA LEU A 109 -18.89 -4.29 2.34
C LEU A 109 -19.60 -4.66 1.03
N ARG A 110 -19.13 -4.17 -0.12
CA ARG A 110 -19.68 -4.52 -1.44
C ARG A 110 -19.53 -6.00 -1.77
N GLY A 111 -18.41 -6.61 -1.38
CA GLY A 111 -18.19 -8.05 -1.53
C GLY A 111 -19.18 -8.88 -0.68
N LEU A 112 -19.50 -8.42 0.53
CA LEU A 112 -20.49 -9.05 1.40
C LEU A 112 -21.93 -8.87 0.89
N GLU A 113 -22.29 -7.69 0.39
CA GLU A 113 -23.62 -7.41 -0.17
C GLU A 113 -23.89 -8.20 -1.46
N GLY A 114 -22.88 -8.42 -2.30
CA GLY A 114 -22.98 -9.28 -3.48
C GLY A 114 -23.23 -10.76 -3.18
N ALA A 115 -22.85 -11.24 -1.99
CA ALA A 115 -23.09 -12.62 -1.55
C ALA A 115 -24.47 -12.82 -0.90
N GLY A 116 -25.17 -11.75 -0.53
CA GLY A 116 -26.50 -11.78 0.10
C GLY A 116 -27.68 -11.55 -0.87
N GLY A 117 -27.40 -11.29 -2.15
CA GLY A 117 -28.39 -10.91 -3.16
C GLY A 117 -28.81 -12.04 -4.11
N GLY A 118 -29.09 -13.23 -3.58
CA GLY A 118 -29.69 -14.33 -4.34
C GLY A 118 -30.98 -14.78 -3.66
N ARG A 119 -32.12 -14.20 -4.05
CA ARG A 119 -33.44 -14.76 -3.80
C ARG A 119 -34.08 -15.11 -5.13
#